data_AF-C4VAA3-F1
#
_entry.id   AF-C4VAA3-F1
#
_cell.length_a   1.000
_cell.length_b   1.000
_cell.length_c   1.000
_cell.angle_alpha   90.00
_cell.angle_beta   90.00
_cell.angle_gamma   90.00
#
_symmetry.space_group_name_H-M   'P 1'
#
loop_
_entity.id
_entity.type
_entity.pdbx_description
1 polymer ?
#
loop_
_entity_poly.entity_id
_entity_poly.type
_entity_poly.pdbx_seq_one_letter_code
_entity_poly.pdbx_strand_id
1 'polypeptide(L)'
;MNEEIIDPARKIKLEMLSAVIQDNKNNEQHLPATNKLEKLDLFVKSLLNKDLQERLLSENILDVVRKWLEPLPDNSLPNIKIKRGLLEVLKILRINKYLIIDSKIGEIVHFYMKNPKECKEIKNIAKEVVYTWLNKVIKEEGGL
;
A
#
# COMPACT_ATOMS: atom_id res chain seq x y z
N MET A 1 16.98 -27.32 15.61
CA MET A 1 16.26 -26.62 14.53
C MET A 1 16.81 -25.22 14.50
N ASN A 2 17.60 -24.89 13.48
CA ASN A 2 18.06 -23.51 13.32
C ASN A 2 16.81 -22.68 13.04
N GLU A 3 16.48 -21.75 13.93
CA GLU A 3 15.56 -20.67 13.61
C GLU A 3 16.19 -19.92 12.44
N GLU A 4 15.69 -20.17 11.22
CA GLU A 4 15.99 -19.33 10.08
C GLU A 4 15.66 -17.89 10.52
N ILE A 5 16.69 -17.02 10.54
CA ILE A 5 16.48 -15.61 10.82
C ILE A 5 15.61 -15.07 9.68
N ILE A 6 14.30 -15.05 9.89
CA ILE A 6 13.35 -14.52 8.91
C ILE A 6 13.72 -13.06 8.71
N ASP A 7 14.04 -12.70 7.46
CA ASP A 7 14.32 -11.33 7.06
C ASP A 7 13.22 -10.39 7.64
N PRO A 8 13.59 -9.31 8.36
CA PRO A 8 12.62 -8.42 8.97
C PRO A 8 11.58 -7.87 7.97
N ALA A 9 11.95 -7.64 6.71
CA ALA A 9 11.04 -7.20 5.66
C ALA A 9 10.02 -8.28 5.31
N ARG A 10 10.47 -9.54 5.20
CA ARG A 10 9.60 -10.69 4.97
C ARG A 10 8.62 -10.89 6.13
N LYS A 11 9.08 -10.72 7.38
CA LYS A 11 8.20 -10.78 8.56
C LYS A 11 7.10 -9.72 8.50
N ILE A 12 7.46 -8.46 8.21
CA ILE A 12 6.48 -7.37 8.06
C ILE A 12 5.49 -7.68 6.94
N LYS A 13 5.97 -8.12 5.77
CA LYS A 13 5.11 -8.49 4.64
C LYS A 13 4.07 -9.54 5.04
N LEU A 14 4.51 -10.63 5.70
CA LEU A 14 3.63 -11.71 6.13
C LEU A 14 2.60 -11.25 7.17
N GLU A 15 3.02 -10.41 8.12
CA GLU A 15 2.12 -9.84 9.13
C GLU A 15 1.04 -8.95 8.48
N MET A 16 1.43 -8.10 7.52
CA MET A 16 0.49 -7.22 6.82
C MET A 16 -0.44 -8.00 5.88
N LEU A 17 0.02 -9.09 5.26
CA LEU A 17 -0.84 -10.00 4.50
C LEU A 17 -1.84 -10.72 5.40
N SER A 18 -1.41 -11.17 6.58
CA SER A 18 -2.30 -11.79 7.57
C SER A 18 -3.42 -10.82 7.99
N ALA A 19 -3.11 -9.53 8.16
CA ALA A 19 -4.12 -8.52 8.48
C ALA A 19 -5.18 -8.35 7.37
N VAL A 20 -4.77 -8.40 6.09
CA VAL A 20 -5.72 -8.40 4.95
C VAL A 20 -6.63 -9.62 5.01
N ILE A 21 -6.05 -10.81 5.15
CA ILE A 21 -6.80 -12.08 5.15
C ILE A 21 -7.82 -12.09 6.30
N GLN A 22 -7.39 -11.70 7.50
CA GLN A 22 -8.26 -11.71 8.67
C GLN A 22 -9.38 -10.68 8.56
N ASP A 23 -9.10 -9.47 8.07
CA ASP A 23 -10.13 -8.45 7.88
C ASP A 23 -11.14 -8.84 6.79
N ASN A 24 -10.69 -9.43 5.69
CA ASN A 24 -11.59 -9.92 4.65
C ASN A 24 -12.50 -11.03 5.18
N LYS A 25 -11.93 -12.00 5.91
CA LYS A 25 -12.69 -13.07 6.56
C LYS A 25 -13.70 -12.51 7.56
N ASN A 26 -13.29 -11.57 8.42
CA ASN A 26 -14.20 -10.94 9.37
C ASN A 26 -15.32 -10.19 8.64
N ASN A 27 -15.00 -9.45 7.57
CA ASN A 27 -15.99 -8.73 6.77
C ASN A 27 -17.04 -9.66 6.13
N GLU A 28 -16.60 -10.78 5.53
CA GLU A 28 -17.48 -11.82 4.98
C GLU A 28 -18.40 -12.44 6.05
N GLN A 29 -17.91 -12.53 7.28
CA GLN A 29 -18.65 -13.05 8.42
C GLN A 29 -19.46 -11.95 9.16
N HIS A 30 -19.50 -10.73 8.64
CA HIS A 30 -20.11 -9.56 9.26
C HIS A 30 -19.59 -9.25 10.68
N LEU A 31 -18.33 -9.60 10.94
CA LEU A 31 -17.59 -9.31 12.15
C LEU A 31 -16.71 -8.05 11.98
N PRO A 32 -16.33 -7.38 13.08
CA PRO A 32 -15.40 -6.25 13.02
C PRO A 32 -14.05 -6.62 12.37
N ALA A 33 -13.66 -5.86 11.35
CA ALA A 33 -12.41 -6.01 10.60
C ALA A 33 -11.39 -4.92 11.00
N THR A 34 -10.76 -5.08 12.17
CA THR A 34 -9.89 -4.05 12.78
C THR A 34 -8.40 -4.30 12.62
N ASN A 35 -7.97 -5.46 12.10
CA ASN A 35 -6.56 -5.87 12.08
C ASN A 35 -5.70 -4.91 11.25
N LYS A 36 -6.18 -4.48 10.08
CA LYS A 36 -5.44 -3.48 9.28
C LYS A 36 -5.30 -2.16 10.04
N LEU A 37 -6.36 -1.72 10.74
CA LEU A 37 -6.32 -0.46 11.48
C LEU A 37 -5.32 -0.52 12.65
N GLU A 38 -5.29 -1.63 13.37
CA GLU A 38 -4.35 -1.86 14.48
C GLU A 38 -2.89 -1.95 14.03
N LYS A 39 -2.65 -2.48 12.82
CA LYS A 39 -1.30 -2.66 12.26
C LYS A 39 -0.81 -1.47 11.43
N LEU A 40 -1.67 -0.49 11.15
CA LEU A 40 -1.36 0.63 10.24
C LEU A 40 -0.11 1.41 10.65
N ASP A 41 0.04 1.73 11.94
CA ASP A 41 1.18 2.52 12.43
C ASP A 41 2.50 1.79 12.23
N LEU A 42 2.53 0.48 12.51
CA LEU A 42 3.70 -0.36 12.25
C LEU A 42 4.01 -0.41 10.76
N PHE A 43 2.98 -0.56 9.92
CA PHE A 43 3.17 -0.67 8.48
C PHE A 43 3.77 0.60 7.89
N VAL A 44 3.17 1.76 8.20
CA VAL A 44 3.64 3.07 7.74
C VAL A 44 5.07 3.33 8.20
N LYS A 45 5.37 3.10 9.49
CA LYS A 45 6.74 3.27 10.01
C LYS A 45 7.76 2.37 9.32
N SER A 46 7.38 1.12 9.02
CA SER A 46 8.25 0.16 8.34
C SER A 46 8.54 0.57 6.90
N LEU A 47 7.53 1.05 6.16
CA LEU A 47 7.69 1.54 4.80
C LEU A 47 8.57 2.81 4.72
N LEU A 48 8.45 3.70 5.71
CA LEU A 48 9.23 4.95 5.78
C LEU A 48 10.66 4.76 6.33
N ASN A 49 10.94 3.62 6.96
CA ASN A 49 12.28 3.29 7.42
C ASN A 49 13.20 3.07 6.21
N LYS A 50 14.21 3.92 6.03
CA LYS A 50 15.12 3.88 4.87
C LYS A 50 15.89 2.56 4.75
N ASP A 51 16.30 1.98 5.87
CA ASP A 51 17.09 0.75 5.90
C ASP A 51 16.24 -0.47 5.54
N LEU A 52 14.95 -0.43 5.90
CA LEU A 52 14.01 -1.52 5.62
C LEU A 52 13.34 -1.40 4.24
N GLN A 53 13.20 -0.18 3.73
CA GLN A 53 12.45 0.12 2.51
C GLN A 53 12.91 -0.70 1.30
N GLU A 54 14.22 -0.76 1.04
CA GLU A 54 14.75 -1.48 -0.12
C GLU A 54 14.42 -2.98 -0.05
N ARG A 55 14.59 -3.57 1.15
CA ARG A 55 14.27 -4.99 1.41
C ARG A 55 12.77 -5.28 1.32
N LEU A 56 11.93 -4.33 1.74
CA LEU A 56 10.48 -4.44 1.57
C LEU A 56 10.07 -4.39 0.09
N LEU A 57 10.68 -3.49 -0.69
CA LEU A 57 10.42 -3.40 -2.13
C LEU A 57 10.87 -4.67 -2.85
N SER A 58 12.02 -5.25 -2.50
CA SER A 58 12.48 -6.54 -3.07
C SER A 58 11.57 -7.71 -2.71
N GLU A 59 10.92 -7.66 -1.54
CA GLU A 59 9.89 -8.61 -1.14
C GLU A 59 8.52 -8.34 -1.77
N ASN A 60 8.40 -7.42 -2.74
CA ASN A 60 7.13 -7.04 -3.38
C ASN A 60 6.06 -6.57 -2.37
N ILE A 61 6.46 -5.73 -1.40
CA ILE A 61 5.52 -5.17 -0.41
C ILE A 61 4.40 -4.34 -1.05
N LEU A 62 4.60 -3.81 -2.26
CA LEU A 62 3.61 -2.97 -2.93
C LEU A 62 2.34 -3.74 -3.31
N ASP A 63 2.43 -5.06 -3.55
CA ASP A 63 1.25 -5.91 -3.68
C ASP A 63 0.41 -5.90 -2.38
N VAL A 64 1.07 -5.91 -1.22
CA VAL A 64 0.38 -5.85 0.07
C VAL A 64 -0.22 -4.47 0.31
N VAL A 65 0.49 -3.39 -0.05
CA VAL A 65 -0.06 -2.03 0.00
C VAL A 65 -1.29 -1.91 -0.90
N ARG A 66 -1.28 -2.52 -2.09
CA ARG A 66 -2.43 -2.57 -3.00
C ARG A 66 -3.62 -3.27 -2.32
N LYS A 67 -3.41 -4.46 -1.77
CA LYS A 67 -4.44 -5.23 -1.06
C LYS A 67 -5.02 -4.51 0.17
N TRP A 68 -4.23 -3.70 0.86
CA TRP A 68 -4.72 -2.87 1.97
C TRP A 68 -5.63 -1.71 1.51
N LEU A 69 -5.46 -1.29 0.25
CA LEU A 69 -6.19 -0.21 -0.39
C LEU A 69 -7.37 -0.70 -1.25
N GLU A 70 -7.42 -1.99 -1.59
CA GLU A 70 -8.54 -2.59 -2.32
C GLU A 70 -9.82 -2.58 -1.45
N PRO A 71 -11.01 -2.50 -2.09
CA PRO A 71 -12.28 -2.67 -1.39
C PRO A 71 -12.34 -4.01 -0.64
N LEU A 72 -13.07 -4.02 0.47
CA LEU A 72 -13.38 -5.23 1.22
C LEU A 72 -14.37 -6.12 0.44
N PRO A 73 -14.57 -7.39 0.83
CA PRO A 73 -15.50 -8.30 0.16
C PRO A 73 -16.94 -7.76 -0.01
N ASP A 74 -17.42 -6.96 0.95
CA ASP A 74 -18.72 -6.27 0.87
C ASP A 74 -18.72 -5.01 -0.03
N ASN A 75 -17.64 -4.74 -0.75
CA ASN A 75 -17.36 -3.55 -1.57
C ASN A 75 -17.23 -2.23 -0.77
N SER A 76 -17.21 -2.28 0.56
CA SER A 76 -16.86 -1.10 1.35
C SER A 76 -15.38 -0.75 1.14
N LEU A 77 -15.08 0.55 1.19
CA LEU A 77 -13.69 1.01 1.09
C LEU A 77 -13.01 0.85 2.46
N PRO A 78 -11.70 0.58 2.49
CA PRO A 78 -10.95 0.57 3.73
C PRO A 78 -11.02 1.93 4.45
N ASN A 79 -10.80 1.89 5.76
CA ASN A 79 -10.90 3.05 6.64
C ASN A 79 -10.08 4.24 6.11
N ILE A 80 -10.60 5.47 6.23
CA ILE A 80 -9.93 6.69 5.76
C ILE A 80 -8.51 6.86 6.31
N LYS A 81 -8.24 6.41 7.55
CA LYS A 81 -6.90 6.44 8.13
C LYS A 81 -5.93 5.56 7.36
N ILE A 82 -6.36 4.35 6.96
CA ILE A 82 -5.56 3.42 6.13
C ILE A 82 -5.27 4.06 4.78
N LYS A 83 -6.31 4.55 4.10
CA LYS A 83 -6.19 5.19 2.78
C LYS A 83 -5.20 6.33 2.80
N ARG A 84 -5.38 7.28 3.74
CA ARG A 84 -4.49 8.43 3.90
C ARG A 84 -3.06 8.00 4.20
N GLY A 85 -2.87 7.15 5.21
CA GLY A 85 -1.53 6.73 5.64
C GLY A 85 -0.74 6.08 4.51
N LEU A 86 -1.35 5.15 3.77
CA LEU A 86 -0.67 4.44 2.69
C LEU A 86 -0.48 5.29 1.44
N LEU A 87 -1.46 6.11 1.03
CA LEU A 87 -1.29 6.99 -0.11
C LEU A 87 -0.21 8.06 0.14
N GLU A 88 -0.12 8.60 1.36
CA GLU A 88 0.96 9.52 1.75
C GLU A 88 2.33 8.87 1.66
N VAL A 89 2.45 7.62 2.13
CA VAL A 89 3.70 6.85 2.01
C VAL A 89 4.10 6.66 0.55
N LEU A 90 3.16 6.34 -0.34
CA LEU A 90 3.43 6.13 -1.78
C LEU A 90 4.02 7.36 -2.48
N LYS A 91 3.78 8.58 -1.98
CA LYS A 91 4.43 9.82 -2.50
C LYS A 91 5.93 9.84 -2.18
N ILE A 92 6.33 9.25 -1.06
CA ILE A 92 7.67 9.37 -0.49
C ILE A 92 8.58 8.21 -0.93
N LEU A 93 8.01 7.02 -1.11
CA LEU A 93 8.78 5.82 -1.45
C LEU A 93 9.58 5.96 -2.77
N ARG A 94 10.76 5.34 -2.79
CA ARG A 94 11.63 5.24 -3.97
C ARG A 94 11.15 4.12 -4.89
N ILE A 95 9.97 4.31 -5.48
CA ILE A 95 9.35 3.38 -6.42
C ILE A 95 9.71 3.79 -7.85
N ASN A 96 10.16 2.84 -8.66
CA ASN A 96 10.40 2.99 -10.11
C ASN A 96 9.21 2.45 -10.93
N LYS A 97 9.21 2.69 -12.25
CA LYS A 97 8.10 2.28 -13.12
C LYS A 97 7.80 0.77 -13.10
N TYR A 98 8.83 -0.07 -13.02
CA TYR A 98 8.67 -1.52 -13.04
C TYR A 98 7.93 -2.03 -11.80
N LEU A 99 8.28 -1.49 -10.62
CA LEU A 99 7.61 -1.83 -9.36
C LEU A 99 6.12 -1.43 -9.37
N ILE A 100 5.78 -0.29 -9.99
CA ILE A 100 4.38 0.15 -10.13
C ILE A 100 3.59 -0.83 -11.00
N ILE A 101 4.16 -1.24 -12.13
CA ILE A 101 3.52 -2.14 -13.10
C ILE A 101 3.36 -3.54 -12.49
N ASP A 102 4.43 -4.10 -11.94
CA ASP A 102 4.44 -5.47 -11.38
C ASP A 102 3.46 -5.62 -10.22
N SER A 103 3.45 -4.63 -9.31
CA SER A 103 2.52 -4.63 -8.18
C SER A 103 1.10 -4.19 -8.52
N LYS A 104 0.84 -3.67 -9.73
CA LYS A 104 -0.43 -3.04 -10.15
C LYS A 104 -0.96 -1.96 -9.19
N ILE A 105 -0.10 -1.39 -8.34
CA ILE A 105 -0.50 -0.36 -7.38
C ILE A 105 -1.03 0.90 -8.09
N GLY A 106 -0.60 1.15 -9.33
CA GLY A 106 -1.11 2.22 -10.18
C GLY A 106 -2.63 2.19 -10.38
N GLU A 107 -3.19 1.00 -10.53
CA GLU A 107 -4.63 0.82 -10.80
C GLU A 107 -5.48 1.24 -9.60
N ILE A 108 -5.11 0.81 -8.38
CA ILE A 108 -5.86 1.17 -7.18
C ILE A 108 -5.72 2.66 -6.82
N VAL A 109 -4.55 3.26 -7.06
CA VAL A 109 -4.36 4.71 -6.86
C VAL A 109 -5.20 5.49 -7.88
N HIS A 110 -5.23 5.05 -9.14
CA HIS A 110 -6.08 5.66 -10.17
C HIS A 110 -7.58 5.52 -9.83
N PHE A 111 -8.00 4.37 -9.30
CA PHE A 111 -9.35 4.16 -8.80
C PHE A 111 -9.72 5.22 -7.74
N TYR A 112 -8.87 5.42 -6.71
CA TYR A 112 -9.13 6.46 -5.70
C TYR A 112 -9.19 7.86 -6.28
N MET A 113 -8.32 8.19 -7.23
CA MET A 113 -8.32 9.48 -7.90
C MET A 113 -9.66 9.77 -8.62
N LYS A 114 -10.26 8.76 -9.25
CA LYS A 114 -11.48 8.89 -10.06
C LYS A 114 -12.78 8.61 -9.29
N ASN A 115 -12.74 7.89 -8.18
CA ASN A 115 -13.94 7.44 -7.48
C ASN A 115 -14.84 8.62 -7.04
N PRO A 116 -16.10 8.70 -7.49
CA PRO A 116 -17.03 9.76 -7.10
C PRO A 116 -17.50 9.64 -5.64
N LYS A 117 -17.46 8.43 -5.06
CA LYS A 117 -17.87 8.17 -3.67
C LYS A 117 -16.76 8.44 -2.64
N GLU A 118 -15.55 8.79 -3.11
CA GLU A 118 -14.42 9.09 -2.24
C GLU A 118 -14.39 10.56 -1.81
N CYS A 119 -13.88 10.83 -0.62
CA CYS A 119 -13.77 12.19 -0.10
C CYS A 119 -12.68 13.00 -0.84
N LYS A 120 -12.81 14.34 -0.81
CA LYS A 120 -11.89 15.25 -1.51
C LYS A 120 -10.43 15.08 -1.07
N GLU A 121 -10.21 14.86 0.23
CA GLU A 121 -8.88 14.65 0.82
C GLU A 121 -8.16 13.48 0.15
N ILE A 122 -8.75 12.27 0.18
CA ILE A 122 -8.15 11.07 -0.40
C ILE A 122 -7.97 11.21 -1.92
N LYS A 123 -8.94 11.82 -2.63
CA LYS A 123 -8.82 12.07 -4.07
C LYS A 123 -7.63 12.96 -4.39
N ASN A 124 -7.38 13.99 -3.59
CA ASN A 124 -6.26 14.91 -3.81
C ASN A 124 -4.92 14.22 -3.56
N ILE A 125 -4.80 13.43 -2.49
CA ILE A 125 -3.57 12.66 -2.22
C ILE A 125 -3.31 11.68 -3.36
N ALA A 126 -4.33 10.95 -3.83
CA ALA A 126 -4.17 10.03 -4.97
C ALA A 126 -3.72 10.74 -6.26
N LYS A 127 -4.24 11.95 -6.54
CA LYS A 127 -3.75 12.77 -7.67
C LYS A 127 -2.27 13.10 -7.50
N GLU A 128 -1.86 13.55 -6.32
CA GLU A 128 -0.45 13.88 -6.03
C GLU A 128 0.47 12.68 -6.22
N VAL A 129 0.04 11.48 -5.80
CA VAL A 129 0.78 10.23 -6.04
C VAL A 129 0.98 10.00 -7.54
N VAL A 130 -0.10 10.09 -8.33
CA VAL A 130 -0.03 9.92 -9.80
C VAL A 130 0.92 10.96 -10.43
N TYR A 131 0.79 12.24 -10.07
CA TYR A 131 1.70 13.29 -10.57
C TYR A 131 3.16 13.02 -10.19
N THR A 132 3.40 12.57 -8.97
CA THR A 132 4.75 12.21 -8.49
C THR A 132 5.36 11.10 -9.34
N TRP A 133 4.58 10.06 -9.65
CA TRP A 133 5.07 8.96 -10.47
C TRP A 133 5.27 9.35 -11.94
N LEU A 134 4.33 10.09 -12.54
CA LEU A 134 4.48 10.57 -13.92
C LEU A 134 5.72 11.45 -14.09
N ASN A 135 5.96 12.37 -13.15
CA ASN A 135 7.15 13.22 -13.18
C ASN A 135 8.46 12.44 -13.03
N LYS A 136 8.46 11.32 -12.29
CA LYS A 136 9.62 10.42 -12.20
C LYS A 136 9.88 9.71 -13.54
N VAL A 137 8.84 9.13 -14.14
CA VAL A 137 8.95 8.45 -15.44
C VAL A 137 9.46 9.39 -16.53
N ILE A 138 8.90 10.59 -16.63
CA ILE A 138 9.33 11.59 -17.63
C ILE A 138 10.81 11.96 -17.44
N LYS A 139 11.28 12.11 -16.20
CA LYS A 139 12.71 12.39 -15.92
C LYS A 139 13.62 11.21 -16.25
N GLU A 140 13.16 9.98 -16.03
CA GLU A 140 13.90 8.77 -16.37
C GLU A 140 14.01 8.55 -17.89
N GLU A 141 12.99 8.95 -18.66
CA GLU A 141 12.95 8.77 -20.13
C GLU A 141 13.51 9.97 -20.91
N GLY A 142 13.49 11.17 -20.32
CA GLY A 142 14.03 12.41 -20.91
C GLY A 142 15.54 12.61 -20.76
N GLY A 143 16.28 11.57 -20.32
CA GLY A 143 17.73 11.59 -20.22
C GLY A 143 18.42 11.44 -21.58
N LEU A 144 18.54 12.56 -22.30
CA LEU A 144 19.62 12.87 -23.24
C LEU A 144 20.74 13.59 -22.47
#